data_AF-A0A968TTN7-F1
#
_entry.id   AF-A0A968TTN7-F1
#
_cell.length_a   1.000
_cell.length_b   1.000
_cell.length_c   1.000
_cell.angle_alpha   90.00
_cell.angle_beta   90.00
_cell.angle_gamma   90.00
#
_symmetry.space_group_name_H-M   'P 1'
#
loop_
_entity.id
_entity.type
_entity.pdbx_description
1 polymer ?
#
loop_
_entity_poly.entity_id
_entity_poly.type
_entity_poly.pdbx_seq_one_letter_code
_entity_poly.pdbx_strand_id
1 'polypeptide(L)'
;MQATNKAKSRETTIRRPKLSKNEFMERGNELYERIRPHVEEGNRGKVVAIDLETGTFEVAADSLLASERLLARCPDAQTWFVRIGYDELFRIGPRVTLAAA
;
A
#
# COMPACT_ATOMS: atom_id res chain seq x y z
N MET A 1 5.87 -42.05 -16.07
CA MET A 1 6.83 -41.03 -15.58
C MET A 1 6.15 -39.68 -15.67
N GLN A 2 5.97 -39.02 -14.53
CA GLN A 2 5.27 -37.74 -14.41
C GLN A 2 6.15 -36.59 -14.91
N ALA A 3 5.53 -35.57 -15.51
CA ALA A 3 5.77 -34.17 -15.17
C ALA A 3 4.69 -33.29 -15.85
N THR A 4 3.55 -33.11 -15.18
CA THR A 4 2.66 -31.98 -15.43
C THR A 4 2.98 -30.90 -14.40
N ASN A 5 3.83 -29.94 -14.76
CA ASN A 5 3.98 -28.73 -13.94
C ASN A 5 2.81 -27.80 -14.23
N LYS A 6 1.68 -28.09 -13.56
CA LYS A 6 0.51 -27.22 -13.51
C LYS A 6 0.94 -25.94 -12.81
N ALA A 7 1.00 -24.84 -13.57
CA ALA A 7 1.15 -23.50 -13.03
C ALA A 7 0.17 -23.33 -11.87
N LYS A 8 0.71 -23.18 -10.66
CA LYS A 8 -0.05 -22.99 -9.43
C LYS A 8 -0.86 -21.71 -9.60
N SER A 9 -2.17 -21.88 -9.80
CA SER A 9 -3.14 -20.79 -9.90
C SER A 9 -2.87 -19.81 -8.76
N ARG A 10 -2.57 -18.55 -9.08
CA ARG A 10 -2.60 -17.48 -8.09
C ARG A 10 -4.07 -17.29 -7.75
N GLU A 11 -4.54 -17.99 -6.73
CA GLU A 11 -5.86 -17.78 -6.18
C GLU A 11 -5.91 -16.34 -5.64
N THR A 12 -6.42 -15.42 -6.45
CA THR A 12 -6.70 -14.05 -6.03
C THR A 12 -7.86 -14.12 -5.07
N THR A 13 -7.55 -14.29 -3.78
CA THR A 13 -8.53 -14.12 -2.70
C THR A 13 -9.17 -12.75 -2.89
N ILE A 14 -10.47 -12.72 -3.22
CA ILE A 14 -11.20 -11.46 -3.32
C ILE A 14 -11.19 -10.82 -1.93
N ARG A 15 -10.37 -9.77 -1.76
CA ARG A 15 -10.24 -9.04 -0.50
C ARG A 15 -11.49 -8.20 -0.31
N ARG A 16 -12.34 -8.60 0.65
CA ARG A 16 -13.50 -7.81 1.05
C ARG A 16 -13.01 -6.69 1.97
N PRO A 17 -13.34 -5.41 1.70
CA PRO A 17 -13.09 -4.33 2.64
C PRO A 17 -13.71 -4.68 3.99
N LYS A 18 -12.92 -4.65 5.08
CA LYS A 18 -13.43 -4.92 6.43
C LYS A 18 -13.87 -3.66 7.15
N LEU A 19 -13.45 -2.48 6.67
CA LEU A 19 -13.79 -1.17 7.22
C LEU A 19 -14.73 -0.43 6.26
N SER A 20 -15.62 0.39 6.80
CA SER A 20 -16.32 1.39 6.00
C SER A 20 -15.32 2.40 5.42
N LYS A 21 -15.73 3.16 4.41
CA LYS A 21 -14.85 4.15 3.77
C LYS A 21 -14.29 5.18 4.76
N ASN A 22 -15.11 5.68 5.68
CA ASN A 22 -14.68 6.69 6.65
C ASN A 22 -13.72 6.10 7.67
N GLU A 23 -14.06 4.94 8.25
CA GLU A 23 -13.17 4.22 9.16
C GLU A 23 -11.83 3.86 8.50
N PHE A 24 -11.84 3.53 7.21
CA PHE A 24 -10.63 3.24 6.44
C PHE A 24 -9.70 4.47 6.33
N MET A 25 -10.26 5.66 6.07
CA MET A 25 -9.50 6.90 5.99
C MET A 25 -8.97 7.35 7.36
N GLU A 26 -9.85 7.34 8.37
CA GLU A 26 -9.49 7.73 9.74
C GLU A 26 -8.40 6.81 10.28
N ARG A 27 -8.59 5.49 10.15
CA ARG A 27 -7.61 4.49 10.60
C ARG A 27 -6.28 4.60 9.88
N GLY A 28 -6.30 4.83 8.56
CA GLY A 28 -5.09 5.01 7.77
C GLY A 28 -4.28 6.23 8.20
N ASN A 29 -4.96 7.35 8.44
CA ASN A 29 -4.34 8.58 8.94
C ASN A 29 -3.76 8.39 10.34
N GLU A 30 -4.51 7.80 11.26
CA GLU A 30 -4.02 7.51 12.62
C GLU A 30 -2.75 6.65 12.61
N LEU A 31 -2.71 5.62 11.78
CA LEU A 31 -1.54 4.74 11.66
C LEU A 31 -0.36 5.48 11.03
N TYR A 32 -0.59 6.30 10.00
CA TYR A 32 0.48 7.10 9.40
C TYR A 32 1.07 8.08 10.42
N GLU A 33 0.25 8.86 11.11
CA GLU A 33 0.73 9.82 12.12
C GLU A 33 1.54 9.14 13.23
N ARG A 34 1.17 7.92 13.63
CA ARG A 34 1.94 7.13 14.59
C ARG A 34 3.34 6.75 14.09
N ILE A 35 3.47 6.35 12.83
CA ILE A 35 4.75 5.91 12.27
C ILE A 35 5.56 7.06 11.65
N ARG A 36 4.93 8.22 11.43
CA ARG A 36 5.50 9.40 10.76
C ARG A 36 6.92 9.76 11.24
N PRO A 37 7.21 9.82 12.56
CA PRO A 37 8.56 10.15 13.03
C PRO A 37 9.65 9.16 12.59
N HIS A 38 9.28 7.92 12.24
CA HIS A 38 10.21 6.86 11.86
C HIS A 38 10.36 6.73 10.35
N VAL A 39 9.36 7.18 9.58
CA VAL A 39 9.32 6.95 8.13
C VAL A 39 9.65 8.20 7.33
N GLU A 40 9.50 9.42 7.85
CA GLU A 40 9.71 10.63 7.03
C GLU A 40 11.18 10.94 6.74
N GLU A 41 12.07 10.73 7.72
CA GLU A 41 13.50 11.04 7.56
C GLU A 41 14.13 10.22 6.42
N GLY A 42 14.74 10.91 5.45
CA GLY A 42 15.41 10.28 4.31
C GLY A 42 14.50 9.59 3.28
N ASN A 43 13.17 9.68 3.43
CA ASN A 43 12.22 8.99 2.55
C ASN A 43 11.24 9.91 1.82
N ARG A 44 11.46 11.22 1.84
CA ARG A 44 10.63 12.18 1.08
C ARG A 44 10.45 11.72 -0.37
N GLY A 45 9.19 11.68 -0.83
CA GLY A 45 8.81 11.25 -2.17
C GLY A 45 8.62 9.73 -2.35
N LYS A 46 9.03 8.90 -1.38
CA LYS A 46 8.73 7.45 -1.36
C LYS A 46 7.29 7.19 -0.92
N VAL A 47 6.83 5.94 -1.08
CA VAL A 47 5.56 5.44 -0.55
C VAL A 47 5.81 4.66 0.72
N VAL A 48 4.96 4.88 1.71
CA VAL A 48 4.71 3.89 2.76
C VAL A 48 3.41 3.14 2.48
N ALA A 49 3.47 1.82 2.47
CA ALA A 49 2.32 0.92 2.48
C ALA A 49 2.11 0.43 3.91
N ILE A 50 0.91 0.57 4.45
CA ILE A 50 0.58 0.22 5.84
C ILE A 50 -0.57 -0.80 5.81
N ASP A 51 -0.41 -1.91 6.51
CA ASP A 51 -1.54 -2.80 6.82
C ASP A 51 -2.41 -2.17 7.92
N LEU A 52 -3.66 -1.87 7.60
CA LEU A 52 -4.60 -1.22 8.51
C LEU A 52 -4.95 -2.07 9.75
N GLU A 53 -4.77 -3.39 9.66
CA GLU A 53 -5.07 -4.31 10.76
C GLU A 53 -3.93 -4.37 11.77
N THR A 54 -2.70 -4.61 11.28
CA THR A 54 -1.55 -4.83 12.15
C THR A 54 -0.71 -3.58 12.39
N GLY A 55 -0.81 -2.57 11.53
CA GLY A 55 0.11 -1.44 11.50
C GLY A 55 1.49 -1.77 10.92
N THR A 56 1.71 -3.00 10.43
CA THR A 56 2.94 -3.37 9.71
C THR A 56 3.07 -2.48 8.48
N PHE A 57 4.26 -1.95 8.24
CA PHE A 57 4.49 -1.05 7.12
C PHE A 57 5.76 -1.39 6.34
N GLU A 58 5.78 -0.95 5.08
CA GLU A 58 6.92 -1.05 4.18
C GLU A 58 7.10 0.27 3.43
N VAL A 59 8.35 0.72 3.28
CA VAL A 59 8.70 1.93 2.53
C VAL A 59 9.42 1.56 1.24
N ALA A 60 8.99 2.13 0.11
CA ALA A 60 9.61 1.90 -1.19
C ALA A 60 9.46 3.09 -2.14
N ALA A 61 10.17 3.07 -3.28
CA ALA A 61 10.15 4.15 -4.26
C ALA A 61 8.75 4.43 -4.83
N ASP A 62 7.94 3.39 -5.01
CA ASP A 62 6.58 3.48 -5.54
C ASP A 62 5.62 2.53 -4.80
N SER A 63 4.33 2.66 -5.11
CA SER A 63 3.26 1.93 -4.44
C SER A 63 3.24 0.44 -4.79
N LEU A 64 3.68 0.07 -5.99
CA LEU A 64 3.72 -1.33 -6.40
C LEU A 64 4.76 -2.07 -5.55
N LEU A 65 5.99 -1.54 -5.49
CA LEU A 65 7.06 -2.15 -4.71
C LEU A 65 6.77 -2.15 -3.20
N ALA A 66 6.17 -1.08 -2.67
CA ALA A 66 5.76 -1.04 -1.26
C ALA A 66 4.69 -2.09 -0.95
N SER A 67 3.69 -2.23 -1.84
CA SER A 67 2.64 -3.25 -1.73
C SER A 67 3.20 -4.67 -1.81
N GLU A 68 4.06 -4.95 -2.79
CA GLU A 68 4.68 -6.27 -2.95
C GLU A 68 5.44 -6.71 -1.70
N ARG A 69 6.26 -5.81 -1.13
CA ARG A 69 6.99 -6.07 0.12
C ARG A 69 6.06 -6.31 1.29
N LEU A 70 5.02 -5.48 1.43
CA LEU A 70 4.05 -5.63 2.52
C LEU A 70 3.31 -6.95 2.40
N LEU A 71 2.84 -7.31 1.20
CA LEU A 71 2.09 -8.53 0.95
C LEU A 71 2.92 -9.81 1.04
N ALA A 72 4.24 -9.72 0.83
CA ALA A 72 5.15 -10.82 1.10
C ALA A 72 5.20 -11.17 2.61
N ARG A 73 4.99 -10.18 3.49
CA ARG A 73 4.96 -10.35 4.95
C ARG A 73 3.55 -10.55 5.51
N CYS A 74 2.58 -9.86 4.94
CA CYS A 74 1.18 -9.80 5.36
C CYS A 74 0.27 -10.06 4.14
N PRO A 75 0.09 -11.33 3.72
CA PRO A 75 -0.64 -11.68 2.49
C PRO A 75 -2.09 -11.15 2.44
N ASP A 76 -2.70 -10.96 3.61
CA ASP A 76 -4.09 -10.53 3.79
C ASP A 76 -4.22 -9.04 4.15
N ALA A 77 -3.15 -8.25 4.03
CA ALA A 77 -3.16 -6.84 4.44
C ALA A 77 -4.24 -6.02 3.73
N GLN A 78 -4.94 -5.17 4.48
CA GLN A 78 -5.74 -4.07 3.95
C GLN A 78 -4.87 -2.83 3.85
N THR A 79 -4.39 -2.55 2.65
CA THR A 79 -3.27 -1.60 2.48
C THR A 79 -3.73 -0.16 2.35
N TRP A 80 -3.16 0.70 3.18
CA TRP A 80 -3.20 2.15 3.08
C TRP A 80 -1.87 2.68 2.52
N PHE A 81 -1.92 3.64 1.61
CA PHE A 81 -0.73 4.20 0.97
C PHE A 81 -0.60 5.68 1.24
N VAL A 82 0.59 6.11 1.66
CA VAL A 82 0.90 7.54 1.85
C VAL A 82 2.17 7.89 1.09
N ARG A 83 2.15 9.03 0.40
CA ARG A 83 3.34 9.61 -0.23
C ARG A 83 4.05 10.48 0.80
N ILE A 84 5.23 10.06 1.21
CA ILE A 84 5.95 10.69 2.31
C ILE A 84 6.33 12.12 1.95
N GLY A 85 5.95 13.08 2.81
CA GLY A 85 6.24 14.51 2.65
C GLY A 85 5.26 15.29 1.76
N TYR A 86 4.10 14.72 1.44
CA TYR A 86 3.00 15.34 0.69
C TYR A 86 1.66 15.10 1.40
N ASP A 87 0.80 16.13 1.47
CA ASP A 87 -0.51 16.03 2.14
C ASP A 87 -1.54 15.20 1.35
N GLU A 88 -1.30 14.97 0.06
CA GLU A 88 -2.24 14.27 -0.82
C GLU A 88 -2.03 12.75 -0.78
N LEU A 89 -3.09 12.05 -0.37
CA LEU A 89 -3.31 10.65 -0.69
C LEU A 89 -3.23 10.46 -2.20
N PHE A 90 -2.41 9.51 -2.63
CA PHE A 90 -2.21 9.17 -4.01
C PHE A 90 -3.55 9.01 -4.75
N ARG A 91 -3.80 9.81 -5.79
CA ARG A 91 -4.89 9.57 -6.73
C ARG A 91 -4.62 8.24 -7.44
N ILE A 92 -5.42 7.21 -7.15
CA ILE A 92 -5.47 6.02 -8.01
C ILE A 92 -6.34 6.35 -9.22
N GLY A 93 -5.70 6.53 -10.36
CA GLY A 93 -6.32 6.83 -11.65
C GLY A 93 -5.23 7.08 -12.70
N PRO A 94 -5.56 7.09 -14.00
CA PRO A 94 -4.56 7.31 -15.04
C PRO A 94 -3.76 8.59 -14.77
N ARG A 95 -2.45 8.52 -15.02
CA ARG A 95 -1.55 9.67 -14.94
C ARG A 95 -1.95 10.63 -16.06
N VAL A 96 -2.75 11.65 -15.74
CA VAL A 96 -3.03 12.73 -16.68
C VAL A 96 -1.87 13.70 -16.52
N THR A 97 -0.88 13.60 -17.40
CA THR A 97 0.11 14.66 -17.53
C THR A 97 -0.62 15.85 -18.14
N LEU A 98 -0.95 16.86 -17.34
CA LEU A 98 -1.38 18.14 -17.89
C LEU A 98 -0.14 18.77 -18.52
N ALA A 99 0.01 18.64 -19.84
CA ALA A 99 0.95 19.46 -20.57
C ALA A 99 0.43 20.90 -20.47
N ALA A 100 1.19 21.76 -19.79
CA ALA A 100 0.95 23.19 -19.83
C ALA A 100 1.14 23.64 -21.29
N ALA A 101 0.11 24.25 -21.87
CA ALA A 101 0.12 24.96 -23.14
C ALA A 101 -0.10 26.44 -22.87
#